data_AF-A0A497I7H5-F1
#
_entry.id   AF-A0A497I7H5-F1
#
_cell.length_a   1.000
_cell.length_b   1.000
_cell.length_c   1.000
_cell.angle_alpha   90.00
_cell.angle_beta   90.00
_cell.angle_gamma   90.00
#
_symmetry.space_group_name_H-M   'P 1'
#
loop_
_entity.id
_entity.type
_entity.pdbx_description
1 polymer ?
#
loop_
_entity_poly.entity_id
_entity_poly.type
_entity_poly.pdbx_seq_one_letter_code
_entity_poly.pdbx_strand_id
1 'polypeptide(L)'
;MLFKHAVFIDFADFYKGDKFNFFEKECEVTKNVKVIATPGHTYDSCSALVKCKEGIVAIVGDTFWTNKQDKLPAFYENLRQLKSSRKKILRLADYIIPGHANIFKVKK
;
A
#
# COMPACT_ATOMS: atom_id res chain seq x y z
N MET A 1 17.94 -4.34 19.80
CA MET A 1 17.36 -4.10 18.46
C MET A 1 16.11 -4.96 18.32
N LEU A 2 14.95 -4.34 18.08
CA LEU A 2 13.71 -5.06 17.77
C LEU A 2 13.79 -5.67 16.35
N PHE A 3 13.21 -6.85 16.14
CA PHE A 3 13.12 -7.57 14.85
C PHE A 3 14.45 -7.85 14.12
N LYS A 4 15.43 -8.49 14.78
CA LYS A 4 16.77 -8.82 14.22
C LYS A 4 16.78 -9.63 12.92
N HIS A 5 15.70 -10.34 12.61
CA HIS A 5 15.59 -11.19 11.43
C HIS A 5 14.64 -10.63 10.37
N ALA A 6 14.03 -9.47 10.62
CA ALA A 6 13.10 -8.85 9.68
C ALA A 6 13.83 -8.14 8.55
N VAL A 7 13.14 -8.05 7.43
CA VAL A 7 13.45 -7.12 6.35
C VAL A 7 12.51 -5.92 6.53
N PHE A 8 13.06 -4.72 6.54
CA PHE A 8 12.26 -3.49 6.56
C PHE A 8 12.13 -2.98 5.13
N ILE A 9 10.93 -2.55 4.78
CA ILE A 9 10.62 -2.02 3.45
C ILE A 9 9.79 -0.77 3.68
N ASP A 10 10.22 0.34 3.08
CA ASP A 10 9.44 1.57 3.03
C ASP A 10 8.97 1.83 1.59
N PHE A 11 8.85 3.10 1.18
CA PHE A 11 8.39 3.47 -0.15
C PHE A 11 9.47 3.39 -1.23
N ALA A 12 10.75 3.41 -0.85
CA ALA A 12 11.90 3.51 -1.75
C ALA A 12 12.99 2.49 -1.44
N ASP A 13 13.03 1.95 -0.23
CA ASP A 13 14.18 1.24 0.32
C ASP A 13 13.83 -0.10 0.95
N PHE A 14 14.75 -1.04 0.78
CA PHE A 14 14.79 -2.33 1.47
C PHE A 14 16.00 -2.33 2.43
N TYR A 15 15.80 -2.79 3.66
CA TYR A 15 16.85 -2.89 4.68
C TYR A 15 16.91 -4.30 5.27
N LYS A 16 18.12 -4.87 5.34
CA LYS A 16 18.39 -6.13 6.05
C LYS A 16 19.76 -6.09 6.72
N GLY A 17 19.77 -5.89 8.04
CA GLY A 17 21.01 -5.70 8.79
C GLY A 17 21.69 -4.40 8.36
N ASP A 18 22.91 -4.51 7.85
CA ASP A 18 23.74 -3.42 7.31
C ASP A 18 23.57 -3.20 5.79
N LYS A 19 22.71 -3.99 5.13
CA LYS A 19 22.45 -3.90 3.68
C LYS A 19 21.25 -3.02 3.40
N PHE A 20 21.40 -2.11 2.43
CA PHE A 20 20.33 -1.28 1.89
C PHE A 20 20.29 -1.40 0.36
N ASN A 21 19.09 -1.39 -0.24
CA ASN A 21 18.90 -1.29 -1.68
C ASN A 21 17.72 -0.38 -2.00
N PHE A 22 17.86 0.44 -3.03
CA PHE A 22 16.78 1.25 -3.58
C PHE A 22 15.91 0.46 -4.56
N PHE A 23 14.61 0.79 -4.60
CA PHE A 23 13.69 0.42 -5.67
C PHE A 23 12.84 1.65 -6.05
N GLU A 24 12.62 1.87 -7.35
CA GLU A 24 12.02 3.14 -7.79
C GLU A 24 10.54 3.29 -7.43
N LYS A 25 9.73 2.24 -7.67
CA LYS A 25 8.26 2.36 -7.59
C LYS A 25 7.57 1.13 -7.04
N GLU A 26 8.14 -0.05 -7.25
CA GLU A 26 7.54 -1.31 -6.84
C GLU A 26 8.64 -2.28 -6.43
N CYS A 27 8.36 -3.10 -5.41
CA CYS A 27 9.27 -4.11 -4.89
C CYS A 27 8.52 -5.44 -4.76
N GLU A 28 9.01 -6.49 -5.41
CA GLU A 28 8.52 -7.84 -5.17
C GLU A 28 9.24 -8.41 -3.94
N VAL A 29 8.51 -8.52 -2.82
CA VAL A 29 9.05 -8.99 -1.54
C VAL A 29 9.11 -10.51 -1.52
N THR A 30 8.04 -11.13 -2.03
CA THR A 30 7.92 -12.57 -2.28
C THR A 30 7.00 -12.78 -3.48
N LYS A 31 6.88 -14.02 -3.98
CA LYS A 31 5.90 -14.40 -5.00
C LYS A 31 4.43 -14.05 -4.67
N ASN A 32 4.13 -13.78 -3.40
CA ASN A 32 2.77 -13.48 -2.92
C ASN A 32 2.65 -12.05 -2.36
N VAL A 33 3.73 -11.29 -2.23
CA VAL A 33 3.72 -9.97 -1.59
C VAL A 33 4.52 -8.99 -2.45
N LYS A 34 3.84 -7.93 -2.88
CA LYS A 34 4.44 -6.84 -3.66
C LYS A 34 4.11 -5.51 -3.01
N VAL A 35 5.11 -4.66 -2.82
CA VAL A 35 4.92 -3.26 -2.41
C VAL A 35 4.88 -2.39 -3.67
N ILE A 36 3.94 -1.45 -3.72
CA ILE A 36 3.79 -0.50 -4.83
C ILE A 36 3.66 0.93 -4.30
N ALA A 37 4.20 1.89 -5.03
CA ALA A 37 3.97 3.29 -4.77
C ALA A 37 2.50 3.66 -5.01
N THR A 38 1.94 4.39 -4.04
CA THR A 38 0.57 4.92 -4.04
C THR A 38 0.57 6.36 -3.52
N PRO A 39 1.29 7.27 -4.17
CA PRO A 39 1.45 8.62 -3.67
C PRO A 39 0.13 9.39 -3.69
N GLY A 40 0.04 10.40 -2.83
CA GLY A 40 -1.04 11.38 -2.84
C GLY A 40 -1.58 11.72 -1.47
N HIS A 41 -1.70 10.75 -0.55
CA HIS A 41 -1.89 11.09 0.87
C HIS A 41 -0.62 11.78 1.38
N THR A 42 0.52 11.14 1.14
CA THR A 42 1.86 11.73 1.15
C THR A 42 2.61 11.31 -0.12
N TYR A 43 3.70 11.99 -0.45
CA TYR A 43 4.54 11.62 -1.59
C TYR A 43 5.17 10.22 -1.47
N ASP A 44 5.44 9.78 -0.24
CA ASP A 44 6.04 8.50 0.14
C ASP A 44 5.00 7.42 0.49
N SER A 45 3.72 7.66 0.25
CA SER A 45 2.69 6.64 0.48
C SER A 45 2.92 5.41 -0.42
N CYS A 46 2.98 4.22 0.19
CA CYS A 46 3.07 2.93 -0.49
C CYS A 46 1.99 1.96 0.00
N SER A 47 1.72 0.92 -0.78
CA SER A 47 0.72 -0.11 -0.48
C SER A 47 1.28 -1.51 -0.70
N ALA A 48 0.89 -2.46 0.15
CA ALA A 48 1.22 -3.88 -0.03
C ALA A 48 0.06 -4.60 -0.71
N LEU A 49 0.34 -5.27 -1.83
CA LEU A 49 -0.56 -6.21 -2.49
C LEU A 49 -0.17 -7.62 -2.07
N VAL A 50 -1.12 -8.31 -1.44
CA VAL A 50 -0.93 -9.66 -0.90
C VAL A 50 -1.86 -10.63 -1.64
N LYS A 51 -1.27 -11.64 -2.26
CA LYS A 51 -2.00 -12.74 -2.89
C LYS A 51 -2.44 -13.75 -1.82
N CYS A 52 -3.74 -13.81 -1.57
CA CYS A 52 -4.38 -14.75 -0.65
C CYS A 52 -5.17 -15.82 -1.42
N LYS A 53 -5.75 -16.79 -0.71
CA LYS A 53 -6.61 -17.83 -1.33
C LYS A 53 -7.89 -17.23 -1.91
N GLU A 54 -8.38 -16.16 -1.30
CA GLU A 54 -9.64 -15.47 -1.57
C GLU A 54 -9.51 -14.39 -2.67
N GLY A 55 -8.28 -14.03 -3.06
CA GLY A 55 -8.00 -12.97 -4.02
C GLY A 55 -6.82 -12.09 -3.60
N ILE A 56 -6.70 -10.92 -4.23
CA ILE A 56 -5.67 -9.93 -3.89
C ILE A 56 -6.19 -9.00 -2.79
N VAL A 57 -5.50 -8.96 -1.66
CA VAL A 57 -5.76 -8.02 -0.55
C VAL A 57 -4.74 -6.88 -0.62
N ALA A 58 -5.22 -5.64 -0.71
CA ALA A 58 -4.39 -4.46 -0.66
C ALA A 58 -4.41 -3.82 0.73
N ILE A 59 -3.25 -3.68 1.36
CA ILE A 59 -3.04 -2.90 2.60
C ILE A 59 -2.49 -1.54 2.17
N VAL A 60 -3.27 -0.48 2.39
CA VAL A 60 -3.08 0.77 1.61
C VAL A 60 -2.83 2.03 2.44
N GLY A 61 -2.78 1.88 3.77
CA GLY A 61 -2.74 3.01 4.69
C GLY A 61 -3.82 4.04 4.34
N ASP A 62 -3.46 5.32 4.35
CA ASP A 62 -4.40 6.41 4.16
C ASP A 62 -4.70 6.76 2.70
N THR A 63 -4.17 5.97 1.75
CA THR A 63 -4.70 5.95 0.38
C THR A 63 -6.20 5.70 0.41
N PHE A 64 -6.68 4.86 1.33
CA PHE A 64 -8.08 4.79 1.75
C PHE A 64 -8.15 4.94 3.26
N TRP A 65 -8.68 6.06 3.74
CA TRP A 65 -8.85 6.30 5.19
C TRP A 65 -9.93 5.40 5.81
N THR A 66 -11.05 5.19 5.11
CA THR A 66 -12.15 4.34 5.59
C THR A 66 -12.60 3.32 4.54
N ASN A 67 -13.58 2.50 4.91
CA ASN A 67 -14.31 1.61 4.01
C ASN A 67 -15.33 2.32 3.10
N LYS A 68 -15.49 3.65 3.22
CA LYS A 68 -16.30 4.46 2.29
C LYS A 68 -15.37 4.95 1.17
N GLN A 69 -15.38 4.26 0.03
CA GLN A 69 -14.45 4.49 -1.09
C GLN A 69 -14.39 5.95 -1.57
N ASP A 70 -15.50 6.66 -1.53
CA ASP A 70 -15.59 8.07 -1.97
C ASP A 70 -15.12 9.07 -0.90
N LYS A 71 -14.97 8.63 0.36
CA LYS A 71 -14.52 9.51 1.43
C LYS A 71 -13.02 9.76 1.31
N LEU A 72 -12.62 11.02 1.23
CA LEU A 72 -11.20 11.41 1.27
C LEU A 72 -10.65 11.28 2.71
N PRO A 73 -9.33 11.03 2.86
CA PRO A 73 -8.66 11.13 4.15
C PRO A 73 -8.76 12.56 4.71
N ALA A 74 -8.56 12.69 6.03
CA ALA A 74 -8.56 14.00 6.69
C ALA A 74 -7.45 14.93 6.16
N PHE A 75 -6.35 14.33 5.70
CA PHE A 75 -5.22 15.02 5.09
C PHE A 75 -4.79 14.32 3.80
N TYR A 76 -4.31 15.09 2.83
CA TYR A 76 -3.59 14.60 1.66
C TYR A 76 -2.74 15.72 1.06
N GLU A 77 -1.54 15.38 0.57
CA GLU A 77 -0.65 16.33 -0.10
C GLU A 77 -1.05 16.61 -1.56
N ASN A 78 -1.54 15.60 -2.28
CA ASN A 78 -1.85 15.72 -3.71
C ASN A 78 -3.09 14.92 -4.12
N LEU A 79 -4.21 15.62 -4.32
CA LEU A 79 -5.49 15.00 -4.67
C LEU A 79 -5.45 14.25 -6.01
N ARG A 80 -4.72 14.76 -7.01
CA ARG A 80 -4.64 14.14 -8.34
C ARG A 80 -3.93 12.79 -8.24
N GLN A 81 -2.80 12.75 -7.53
CA GLN A 81 -2.06 11.52 -7.30
C GLN A 81 -2.87 10.55 -6.44
N LEU A 82 -3.50 11.03 -5.36
CA LEU A 82 -4.34 10.20 -4.50
C LEU A 82 -5.47 9.52 -5.29
N LYS A 83 -6.17 10.27 -6.15
CA LYS A 83 -7.21 9.70 -7.02
C LYS A 83 -6.65 8.67 -8.00
N SER A 84 -5.46 8.91 -8.55
CA SER A 84 -4.78 7.95 -9.44
C SER A 84 -4.41 6.66 -8.69
N SER A 85 -3.83 6.79 -7.50
CA SER A 85 -3.47 5.69 -6.61
C SER A 85 -4.70 4.87 -6.20
N ARG A 86 -5.79 5.52 -5.81
CA ARG A 86 -7.07 4.86 -5.52
C ARG A 86 -7.60 4.05 -6.71
N LYS A 87 -7.59 4.63 -7.92
CA LYS A 87 -7.98 3.92 -9.15
C LYS A 87 -7.08 2.71 -9.43
N LYS A 88 -5.76 2.86 -9.23
CA LYS A 88 -4.79 1.76 -9.38
C LYS A 88 -5.13 0.62 -8.41
N ILE A 89 -5.36 0.92 -7.14
CA ILE A 89 -5.74 -0.08 -6.13
C ILE A 89 -7.07 -0.77 -6.46
N LEU A 90 -8.11 -0.01 -6.79
CA LEU A 90 -9.44 -0.57 -7.10
C LEU A 90 -9.39 -1.54 -8.30
N ARG A 91 -8.47 -1.32 -9.25
CA ARG A 91 -8.27 -2.22 -10.39
C ARG A 91 -7.51 -3.50 -10.01
N LEU A 92 -6.58 -3.43 -9.05
CA LEU A 92 -5.67 -4.52 -8.72
C LEU A 92 -6.18 -5.42 -7.59
N ALA A 93 -7.01 -4.90 -6.69
CA ALA A 93 -7.41 -5.57 -5.46
C ALA A 93 -8.83 -6.12 -5.52
N ASP A 94 -9.05 -7.25 -4.85
CA ASP A 94 -10.39 -7.79 -4.57
C ASP A 94 -10.87 -7.32 -3.18
N TYR A 95 -9.94 -7.09 -2.25
CA TYR A 95 -10.19 -6.57 -0.90
C TYR A 95 -9.21 -5.45 -0.55
N ILE A 96 -9.65 -4.49 0.26
CA ILE A 96 -8.82 -3.36 0.73
C ILE A 96 -8.88 -3.28 2.25
N ILE A 97 -7.70 -3.21 2.89
CA ILE A 97 -7.52 -2.86 4.30
C ILE A 97 -7.13 -1.38 4.37
N PRO A 98 -8.06 -0.48 4.73
CA PRO A 98 -7.80 0.95 4.85
C PRO A 98 -7.02 1.29 6.13
N GLY A 99 -6.48 2.52 6.22
CA GLY A 99 -5.70 2.97 7.38
C GLY A 99 -6.51 3.08 8.68
N HIS A 100 -7.80 3.44 8.60
CA HIS A 100 -8.65 3.75 9.77
C HIS A 100 -10.06 3.12 9.71
N ALA A 101 -10.21 1.95 9.09
CA ALA A 101 -11.47 1.17 9.15
C ALA A 101 -11.23 -0.32 8.94
N ASN A 102 -12.30 -1.11 9.03
CA ASN A 102 -12.27 -2.53 8.71
C ASN A 102 -12.08 -2.79 7.20
N ILE A 103 -11.53 -3.96 6.89
CA ILE A 103 -11.42 -4.49 5.53
C ILE A 103 -12.77 -4.46 4.80
N PHE A 104 -12.74 -4.19 3.50
CA PHE A 104 -13.92 -4.24 2.65
C PHE A 104 -13.62 -4.85 1.28
N LYS A 105 -14.64 -5.46 0.67
CA LYS A 105 -14.57 -6.01 -0.68
C LYS A 105 -14.71 -4.88 -1.71
N VAL A 106 -13.90 -4.91 -2.75
CA VAL A 106 -13.98 -3.95 -3.86
C VAL A 106 -15.25 -4.23 -4.67
N LYS A 107 -16.01 -3.17 -4.96
CA LYS A 107 -17.13 -3.22 -5.91
C LYS A 107 -16.52 -2.96 -7.28
N LYS A 108 -16.56 -3.97 -8.16
CA LYS A 108 -16.11 -3.86 -9.55
C LYS A 108 -17.24 -3.34 -10.43
#